data_AF-A0A1J5G7W3-F1
#
_entry.id   AF-A0A1J5G7W3-F1
#
_cell.length_a   1.000
_cell.length_b   1.000
_cell.length_c   1.000
_cell.angle_alpha   90.00
_cell.angle_beta   90.00
_cell.angle_gamma   90.00
#
_symmetry.space_group_name_H-M   'P 1'
#
loop_
_entity.id
_entity.type
_entity.pdbx_description
1 polymer ?
#
loop_
_entity_poly.entity_id
_entity_poly.type
_entity_poly.pdbx_seq_one_letter_code
_entity_poly.pdbx_strand_id
1 'polypeptide(L)'
;MPEDKNDLQKRLAEIDRQSQDQELAKAYRLSQKNMVTTVILSLFFPVGGYIYTARWKAMCIMFSILVGVLTVSTINENDEEKIDRLTTFWGAIIAVAASIDNSIAIQNARGKIDEIK
;
A
#
# COMPACT_ATOMS: atom_id res chain seq x y z
N MET A 1 25.32 -11.52 -36.71
CA MET A 1 24.12 -10.66 -36.58
C MET A 1 24.25 -9.79 -35.32
N PRO A 2 24.84 -8.60 -35.41
CA PRO A 2 24.94 -7.63 -34.30
C PRO A 2 23.78 -6.62 -34.23
N GLU A 3 22.98 -6.46 -35.28
CA GLU A 3 21.87 -5.49 -35.33
C GLU A 3 20.71 -5.83 -34.38
N ASP A 4 20.40 -7.12 -34.22
CA ASP A 4 19.31 -7.61 -33.36
C ASP A 4 19.54 -7.28 -31.87
N LYS A 5 20.79 -7.38 -31.40
CA LYS A 5 21.16 -7.00 -30.02
C LYS A 5 21.00 -5.51 -29.75
N ASN A 6 21.23 -4.66 -30.75
CA ASN A 6 21.17 -3.21 -30.60
C ASN A 6 19.70 -2.71 -30.60
N ASP A 7 18.82 -3.33 -31.40
CA ASP A 7 17.38 -3.06 -31.36
C ASP A 7 16.76 -3.53 -30.03
N LEU A 8 17.14 -4.71 -29.54
CA LEU A 8 16.72 -5.21 -28.23
C LEU A 8 17.13 -4.28 -27.09
N GLN A 9 18.37 -3.80 -27.08
CA GLN A 9 18.83 -2.85 -26.05
C GLN A 9 18.07 -1.53 -26.08
N LYS A 10 17.76 -1.00 -27.28
CA LYS A 10 16.94 0.21 -27.41
C LYS A 10 15.53 0.00 -26.88
N ARG A 11 14.88 -1.12 -27.22
CA ARG A 11 13.54 -1.46 -26.71
C ARG A 11 13.53 -1.61 -25.18
N LEU A 12 14.56 -2.25 -24.62
CA LEU A 12 14.69 -2.39 -23.17
C LEU A 12 14.86 -1.03 -22.47
N ALA A 13 15.69 -0.14 -23.03
CA ALA A 13 15.86 1.20 -22.50
C ALA A 13 14.58 2.05 -22.61
N GLU A 14 13.81 1.88 -23.69
CA GLU A 14 12.51 2.53 -23.88
C GLU A 14 11.48 2.04 -22.83
N ILE A 15 11.40 0.72 -22.61
CA ILE A 15 10.52 0.11 -21.62
C ILE A 15 10.91 0.57 -20.21
N ASP A 16 12.21 0.60 -19.89
CA ASP A 16 12.70 1.05 -18.59
C ASP A 16 12.35 2.52 -18.34
N ARG A 17 12.55 3.40 -19.33
CA ARG A 17 12.10 4.80 -19.28
C ARG A 17 10.61 4.94 -19.06
N GLN A 18 9.79 4.22 -19.83
CA GLN A 18 8.33 4.26 -19.65
C GLN A 18 7.92 3.79 -18.26
N SER A 19 8.61 2.78 -17.72
CA SER A 19 8.34 2.28 -16.38
C SER A 19 8.70 3.33 -15.31
N GLN A 20 9.85 3.99 -15.43
CA GLN A 20 10.26 5.08 -14.55
C GLN A 20 9.28 6.25 -14.61
N ASP A 21 8.89 6.69 -15.81
CA ASP A 21 7.94 7.79 -15.98
C ASP A 21 6.58 7.49 -15.32
N GLN A 22 6.11 6.24 -15.45
CA GLN A 22 4.90 5.79 -14.78
C GLN A 22 5.04 5.74 -13.25
N GLU A 23 6.19 5.31 -12.74
CA GLU A 23 6.47 5.32 -11.30
C GLU A 23 6.53 6.73 -10.74
N LEU A 24 7.16 7.65 -11.46
CA LEU A 24 7.22 9.07 -11.12
C LEU A 24 5.85 9.72 -11.11
N ALA A 25 5.01 9.47 -12.14
CA ALA A 25 3.65 9.97 -12.18
C ALA A 25 2.80 9.44 -11.01
N LYS A 26 2.98 8.17 -10.62
CA LYS A 26 2.31 7.58 -9.46
C LYS A 26 2.78 8.22 -8.15
N ALA A 27 4.08 8.40 -7.97
CA ALA A 27 4.65 9.08 -6.80
C ALA A 27 4.14 10.53 -6.71
N TYR A 28 4.08 11.25 -7.83
CA TYR A 28 3.56 12.61 -7.93
C TYR A 28 2.10 12.71 -7.51
N ARG A 29 1.25 11.81 -8.01
CA ARG A 29 -0.16 11.79 -7.60
C ARG A 29 -0.34 11.43 -6.13
N LEU A 30 0.58 10.64 -5.55
CA LEU A 30 0.55 10.28 -4.14
C LEU A 30 1.05 11.41 -3.24
N SER A 31 2.09 12.13 -3.65
CA SER A 31 2.69 13.23 -2.87
C SER A 31 1.75 14.42 -2.70
N GLN A 32 0.91 14.68 -3.71
CA GLN A 32 -0.12 15.72 -3.67
C GLN A 32 -1.29 15.40 -2.74
N LYS A 33 -1.45 14.15 -2.29
CA LYS A 33 -2.54 13.81 -1.37
C LYS A 33 -2.27 14.39 0.01
N ASN A 34 -3.34 14.79 0.68
CA ASN A 34 -3.25 15.29 2.04
C ASN A 34 -2.95 14.13 3.00
N MET A 35 -1.79 14.20 3.67
CA MET A 35 -1.36 13.21 4.64
C MET A 35 -2.34 13.10 5.81
N VAL A 36 -2.85 14.22 6.32
CA VAL A 36 -3.79 14.24 7.46
C VAL A 36 -5.10 13.56 7.09
N THR A 37 -5.66 13.86 5.91
CA THR A 37 -6.87 13.19 5.42
C THR A 37 -6.63 11.69 5.24
N THR A 38 -5.46 11.30 4.73
CA THR A 38 -5.13 9.89 4.54
C THR A 38 -4.99 9.15 5.87
N VAL A 39 -4.36 9.75 6.87
CA VAL A 39 -4.21 9.21 8.23
C VAL A 39 -5.56 9.00 8.90
N ILE A 40 -6.40 10.05 8.90
CA ILE A 40 -7.74 9.98 9.49
C ILE A 40 -8.57 8.92 8.77
N LEU A 41 -8.56 8.94 7.43
CA LEU A 41 -9.32 7.98 6.64
C LEU A 41 -8.83 6.55 6.86
N SER A 42 -7.52 6.31 6.94
CA SER A 42 -6.95 4.98 7.18
C SER A 42 -7.20 4.47 8.60
N LEU A 43 -7.31 5.37 9.58
CA LEU A 43 -7.58 5.03 10.96
C LEU A 43 -9.04 4.61 11.17
N PHE A 44 -9.99 5.35 10.61
CA PHE A 44 -11.43 5.06 10.76
C PHE A 44 -11.96 4.08 9.71
N PHE A 45 -11.36 4.09 8.52
CA PHE A 45 -11.74 3.24 7.39
C PHE A 45 -10.48 2.72 6.71
N PRO A 46 -9.84 1.65 7.24
CA PRO A 46 -8.58 1.12 6.70
C PRO A 46 -8.64 0.89 5.19
N VAL A 47 -9.76 0.32 4.72
CA VAL A 47 -10.03 0.09 3.29
C VAL A 47 -10.17 1.42 2.53
N GLY A 48 -10.87 2.40 3.10
CA GLY A 48 -11.04 3.73 2.51
C GLY A 48 -9.72 4.47 2.32
N GLY A 49 -8.77 4.33 3.25
CA GLY A 49 -7.41 4.87 3.12
C GLY A 49 -6.63 4.30 1.94
N TYR A 50 -6.71 2.98 1.72
CA TYR A 50 -6.06 2.33 0.58
C TYR A 50 -6.72 2.64 -0.77
N ILE A 51 -8.06 2.78 -0.80
CA ILE A 51 -8.79 3.25 -1.99
C ILE A 51 -8.39 4.70 -2.31
N TYR A 52 -8.39 5.57 -1.30
CA TYR A 52 -8.02 6.98 -1.46
C TYR A 52 -6.59 7.15 -1.92
N THR A 53 -5.65 6.31 -1.46
CA THR A 53 -4.24 6.34 -1.92
C THR A 53 -4.01 5.58 -3.23
N ALA A 54 -4.98 4.78 -3.70
CA ALA A 54 -4.90 3.88 -4.87
C ALA A 54 -3.82 2.79 -4.73
N ARG A 55 -3.54 2.34 -3.50
CA ARG A 55 -2.52 1.32 -3.19
C ARG A 55 -3.13 -0.08 -3.05
N TRP A 56 -3.68 -0.60 -4.15
CA TRP A 56 -4.39 -1.89 -4.20
C TRP A 56 -3.56 -3.10 -3.73
N LYS A 57 -2.25 -3.13 -4.01
CA LYS A 57 -1.37 -4.22 -3.55
C LYS A 57 -1.31 -4.29 -2.01
N ALA A 58 -1.15 -3.14 -1.36
CA ALA A 58 -1.10 -3.07 0.10
C ALA A 58 -2.46 -3.41 0.73
N MET A 59 -3.56 -3.02 0.07
CA MET A 59 -4.91 -3.43 0.45
C MET A 59 -5.07 -4.95 0.47
N CYS A 60 -4.61 -5.65 -0.57
CA CYS A 60 -4.69 -7.11 -0.63
C CYS A 60 -3.85 -7.78 0.48
N ILE A 61 -2.67 -7.25 0.79
CA ILE A 61 -1.83 -7.76 1.88
C ILE A 61 -2.54 -7.61 3.23
N MET A 62 -3.06 -6.41 3.53
CA MET A 62 -3.84 -6.13 4.73
C MET A 62 -5.06 -7.06 4.84
N PHE A 63 -5.78 -7.26 3.74
CA PHE A 63 -6.94 -8.14 3.70
C PHE A 63 -6.57 -9.60 3.98
N SER A 64 -5.48 -10.09 3.39
CA SER A 64 -4.97 -11.45 3.66
C SER A 64 -4.57 -11.64 5.12
N ILE A 65 -3.96 -10.64 5.75
CA ILE A 65 -3.62 -10.68 7.19
C ILE A 65 -4.91 -10.75 8.02
N LEU A 66 -5.90 -9.91 7.72
CA LEU A 66 -7.17 -9.88 8.44
C LEU A 66 -7.91 -11.23 8.34
N VAL A 67 -8.01 -11.79 7.14
CA VAL A 67 -8.60 -13.13 6.93
C VAL A 67 -7.81 -14.20 7.66
N GLY A 68 -6.46 -14.13 7.64
CA GLY A 68 -5.61 -15.06 8.37
C GLY A 68 -5.88 -15.03 9.88
N VAL A 69 -5.94 -13.85 10.48
CA VAL A 69 -6.23 -13.67 11.92
C VAL A 69 -7.62 -14.21 12.26
N LEU A 70 -8.63 -13.89 11.46
CA LEU A 70 -9.99 -14.39 11.66
C LEU A 70 -10.03 -15.93 11.59
N THR A 71 -9.41 -16.51 10.56
CA THR A 71 -9.37 -17.95 10.37
C THR A 71 -8.68 -18.65 11.55
N VAL A 72 -7.51 -18.16 11.99
CA VAL A 72 -6.80 -18.72 13.16
C VAL A 72 -7.62 -18.59 14.44
N SER A 73 -8.34 -17.48 14.61
CA SER A 73 -9.19 -17.25 15.79
C SER A 73 -10.39 -18.21 15.84
N THR A 74 -10.98 -18.55 14.68
CA THR A 74 -12.11 -19.50 14.62
C THR A 74 -11.72 -20.97 14.81
N ILE A 75 -10.46 -21.35 14.58
CA ILE A 75 -10.01 -22.75 14.69
C ILE A 75 -9.74 -23.15 16.16
N ASN A 76 -9.47 -22.17 17.05
CA ASN A 76 -8.87 -22.45 18.36
C ASN A 76 -9.82 -22.36 19.57
N GLU A 77 -10.99 -21.72 19.48
CA GLU A 77 -11.89 -21.57 20.65
C GLU A 77 -13.37 -21.59 20.25
N ASN A 78 -14.22 -22.30 21.02
CA ASN A 78 -15.69 -22.25 20.94
C ASN A 78 -16.29 -21.07 21.73
N ASP A 79 -15.44 -20.11 22.13
CA ASP A 79 -15.78 -19.05 23.08
C ASP A 79 -15.93 -17.73 22.32
N GLU A 80 -17.15 -17.42 21.90
CA GLU A 80 -17.47 -16.25 21.07
C GLU A 80 -16.97 -14.94 21.70
N GLU A 81 -16.98 -14.83 23.03
CA GLU A 81 -16.52 -13.60 23.73
C GLU A 81 -15.00 -13.39 23.59
N LYS A 82 -14.21 -14.46 23.57
CA LYS A 82 -12.76 -14.35 23.35
C LYS A 82 -12.43 -14.04 21.90
N ILE A 83 -13.15 -14.65 20.96
CA ILE A 83 -13.00 -14.34 19.53
C ILE A 83 -13.30 -12.86 19.29
N ASP A 84 -14.38 -12.32 19.85
CA ASP A 84 -14.78 -10.93 19.63
C ASP A 84 -13.76 -9.92 20.21
N ARG A 85 -13.22 -10.22 21.40
CA ARG A 85 -12.13 -9.42 22.01
C ARG A 85 -10.84 -9.48 21.20
N LEU A 86 -10.42 -10.66 20.74
CA LEU A 86 -9.23 -10.82 19.90
C LEU A 86 -9.39 -10.09 18.56
N THR A 87 -10.55 -10.24 17.92
CA THR A 87 -10.85 -9.59 16.64
C THR A 87 -10.85 -8.07 16.77
N THR A 88 -11.45 -7.54 17.84
CA THR A 88 -11.45 -6.10 18.14
C THR A 88 -10.04 -5.58 18.40
N PHE A 89 -9.25 -6.29 19.21
CA PHE A 89 -7.87 -5.90 19.51
C PHE A 89 -6.98 -5.89 18.26
N TRP A 90 -7.03 -6.96 17.46
CA TRP A 90 -6.28 -7.04 16.20
C TRP A 90 -6.76 -6.03 15.17
N GLY A 91 -8.07 -5.79 15.08
CA GLY A 91 -8.65 -4.76 14.23
C GLY A 91 -8.11 -3.35 14.54
N ALA A 92 -8.00 -3.01 15.82
CA ALA A 92 -7.42 -1.73 16.26
C ALA A 92 -5.93 -1.61 15.88
N ILE A 93 -5.14 -2.67 16.08
CA ILE A 93 -3.71 -2.69 15.68
C ILE A 93 -3.57 -2.51 14.16
N ILE A 94 -4.39 -3.22 13.38
CA ILE A 94 -4.40 -3.15 11.91
C ILE A 94 -4.74 -1.74 11.43
N ALA A 95 -5.70 -1.05 12.04
CA ALA A 95 -6.06 0.32 11.69
C ALA A 95 -4.93 1.32 11.95
N VAL A 96 -4.24 1.19 13.10
CA VAL A 96 -3.07 2.03 13.43
C VAL A 96 -1.92 1.75 12.46
N ALA A 97 -1.62 0.47 12.21
CA ALA A 97 -0.57 0.07 11.28
C ALA A 97 -0.80 0.60 9.85
N ALA A 98 -2.05 0.51 9.36
CA ALA A 98 -2.42 1.04 8.05
C ALA A 98 -2.23 2.57 7.96
N SER A 99 -2.55 3.29 9.03
CA SER A 99 -2.36 4.74 9.09
C SER A 99 -0.88 5.14 9.04
N ILE A 100 -0.02 4.40 9.76
CA ILE A 100 1.44 4.60 9.74
C ILE A 100 2.01 4.29 8.35
N ASP A 101 1.67 3.12 7.77
CA ASP A 101 2.16 2.72 6.44
C ASP A 101 1.78 3.74 5.36
N ASN A 102 0.54 4.24 5.39
CA ASN A 102 0.09 5.25 4.43
C ASN A 102 0.79 6.60 4.62
N SER A 103 1.12 6.97 5.86
CA SER A 103 1.88 8.20 6.15
C SER A 103 3.30 8.11 5.61
N ILE A 104 4.00 7.01 5.88
CA ILE A 104 5.37 6.78 5.41
C ILE A 104 5.41 6.77 3.88
N ALA A 105 4.42 6.14 3.22
CA ALA A 105 4.36 6.11 1.77
C ALA A 105 4.20 7.50 1.14
N ILE A 106 3.40 8.38 1.75
CA ILE A 106 3.27 9.77 1.28
C ILE A 106 4.56 10.56 1.51
N GLN A 107 5.20 10.39 2.68
CA GLN A 107 6.49 11.02 2.99
C GLN A 107 7.58 10.62 1.99
N ASN A 108 7.72 9.32 1.72
CA ASN A 108 8.66 8.81 0.74
C ASN A 108 8.36 9.31 -0.68
N ALA A 109 7.08 9.41 -1.05
CA ALA A 109 6.69 9.95 -2.36
C ALA A 109 7.04 11.44 -2.52
N ARG A 110 6.93 12.23 -1.44
CA ARG A 110 7.36 13.64 -1.43
C ARG A 110 8.87 13.76 -1.54
N GLY A 111 9.63 13.00 -0.75
CA GLY A 111 11.09 12.99 -0.81
C GLY A 111 11.62 12.66 -2.21
N LYS A 112 11.07 11.63 -2.86
CA LYS A 112 11.43 11.28 -4.25
C LYS A 112 11.20 12.40 -5.26
N ILE A 113 10.20 13.27 -5.05
CA ILE A 113 9.92 14.37 -5.98
C ILE A 113 10.79 15.57 -5.68
N ASP A 114 11.05 15.85 -4.40
CA ASP A 114 11.95 16.93 -4.00
C ASP A 114 13.40 16.65 -4.46
N GLU A 115 13.83 15.38 -4.54
CA GLU A 115 15.14 14.99 -5.11
C GLU A 115 15.23 15.17 -6.64
N ILE A 116 14.10 15.20 -7.35
CA ILE A 116 14.05 15.31 -8.82
C ILE A 116 13.86 16.77 -9.27
N LYS A 117 13.49 17.65 -8.34
CA LYS A 117 13.17 19.05 -8.58
C LYS A 117 14.42 19.94 -8.49
#